data_AF-A0AAE3PKB8-F1
#
_entry.id   AF-A0AAE3PKB8-F1
#
_cell.length_a   1.000
_cell.length_b   1.000
_cell.length_c   1.000
_cell.angle_alpha   90.00
_cell.angle_beta   90.00
_cell.angle_gamma   90.00
#
_symmetry.space_group_name_H-M   'P 1'
#
loop_
_entity.id
_entity.type
_entity.pdbx_description
1 polymer ?
#
loop_
_entity_poly.entity_id
_entity_poly.type
_entity_poly.pdbx_seq_one_letter_code
_entity_poly.pdbx_strand_id
1 'polypeptide(L)'
;MVGNRTSDDATAIRFQATAQGVADASFGLNHPKNYLGVPLALAHPEETDAVLTERVVGATADARRGAAFLDLVEERPDRTVLTPLGEEVVRFALDRCGSVDAALEEFDDWRRSRKRFCDLAPEWGQLTRRVVWAYPATKLLVEELQTMHDDGITDPSLVQLVEWLHVHHPTFTVELFLRGTDAVRRRVLDADGELQVAELADGAVFHSPTVFQLKAMCYHAGILAERGAEPHRLDPERDSWRLRNPVSGR
;
A
#
# COMPACT_ATOMS: atom_id res chain seq x y z
N MET A 1 -16.01 33.74 -18.32
CA MET A 1 -15.88 33.11 -17.00
C MET A 1 -16.50 31.72 -17.11
N VAL A 2 -15.69 30.70 -17.42
CA VAL A 2 -16.12 29.32 -17.62
C VAL A 2 -15.24 28.48 -16.68
N GLY A 3 -15.82 28.02 -15.56
CA GLY A 3 -15.09 27.50 -14.41
C GLY A 3 -15.25 25.99 -14.24
N ASN A 4 -14.10 25.29 -14.26
CA ASN A 4 -13.62 24.23 -13.37
C ASN A 4 -14.44 22.99 -12.97
N ARG A 5 -15.74 22.87 -13.26
CA ARG A 5 -16.56 21.76 -12.70
C ARG A 5 -16.24 20.38 -13.27
N THR A 6 -15.58 20.27 -14.42
CA THR A 6 -15.29 18.98 -15.06
C THR A 6 -14.04 18.27 -14.52
N SER A 7 -13.14 18.98 -13.83
CA SER A 7 -11.90 18.41 -13.28
C SER A 7 -12.11 17.70 -11.93
N ASP A 8 -13.01 18.25 -11.10
CA ASP A 8 -13.32 17.69 -9.78
C ASP A 8 -14.13 16.39 -9.92
N ASP A 9 -15.06 16.33 -10.88
CA ASP A 9 -15.86 15.13 -11.16
C ASP A 9 -14.99 13.97 -11.66
N ALA A 10 -13.99 14.22 -12.52
CA ALA A 10 -13.09 13.19 -13.02
C ALA A 10 -12.15 12.63 -11.92
N THR A 11 -11.72 13.50 -11.01
CA THR A 11 -10.94 13.12 -9.82
C THR A 11 -11.79 12.31 -8.86
N ALA A 12 -13.02 12.76 -8.57
CA ALA A 12 -13.97 12.07 -7.71
C ALA A 12 -14.39 10.70 -8.27
N ILE A 13 -14.57 10.56 -9.59
CA ILE A 13 -14.91 9.28 -10.25
C ILE A 13 -13.73 8.30 -10.22
N ARG A 14 -12.50 8.76 -10.50
CA ARG A 14 -11.29 7.93 -10.29
C ARG A 14 -11.15 7.52 -8.84
N PHE A 15 -11.46 8.43 -7.93
CA PHE A 15 -11.34 8.23 -6.50
C PHE A 15 -12.36 7.23 -5.95
N GLN A 16 -13.62 7.30 -6.40
CA GLN A 16 -14.66 6.32 -6.10
C GLN A 16 -14.36 4.95 -6.70
N ALA A 17 -13.89 4.90 -7.96
CA ALA A 17 -13.44 3.67 -8.59
C ALA A 17 -12.22 3.06 -7.85
N THR A 18 -11.31 3.90 -7.34
CA THR A 18 -10.21 3.44 -6.49
C THR A 18 -10.68 3.02 -5.11
N ALA A 19 -11.63 3.70 -4.47
CA ALA A 19 -12.15 3.37 -3.14
C ALA A 19 -12.86 2.01 -3.13
N GLN A 20 -13.70 1.74 -4.14
CA GLN A 20 -14.26 0.40 -4.38
C GLN A 20 -13.16 -0.62 -4.76
N GLY A 21 -12.18 -0.20 -5.56
CA GLY A 21 -10.98 -1.00 -5.86
C GLY A 21 -10.09 -1.32 -4.65
N VAL A 22 -10.05 -0.47 -3.61
CA VAL A 22 -9.29 -0.69 -2.37
C VAL A 22 -9.94 -1.79 -1.52
N ALA A 23 -11.27 -1.84 -1.50
CA ALA A 23 -12.03 -2.86 -0.78
C ALA A 23 -11.93 -4.24 -1.46
N ASP A 24 -11.94 -4.28 -2.80
CA ASP A 24 -11.94 -5.54 -3.59
C ASP A 24 -10.53 -6.02 -3.99
N ALA A 25 -9.54 -5.12 -4.08
CA ALA A 25 -8.14 -5.45 -4.39
C ALA A 25 -7.24 -4.89 -3.28
N SER A 26 -6.87 -5.77 -2.35
CA SER A 26 -6.07 -5.40 -1.18
C SER A 26 -4.74 -6.14 -1.15
N PHE A 27 -3.76 -5.59 -0.43
CA PHE A 27 -2.48 -6.26 -0.23
C PHE A 27 -2.68 -7.51 0.63
N GLY A 28 -2.38 -8.68 0.08
CA GLY A 28 -2.36 -9.94 0.83
C GLY A 28 -1.03 -10.21 1.58
N LEU A 29 0.03 -9.47 1.27
CA LEU A 29 1.40 -9.72 1.74
C LEU A 29 2.04 -8.44 2.30
N ASN A 30 2.98 -8.64 3.23
CA ASN A 30 3.57 -7.56 4.03
C ASN A 30 4.95 -7.08 3.56
N HIS A 31 5.41 -7.54 2.39
CA HIS A 31 6.77 -7.25 1.94
C HIS A 31 6.79 -6.96 0.43
N PRO A 32 7.37 -5.83 0.00
CA PRO A 32 7.31 -5.36 -1.39
C PRO A 32 7.99 -6.29 -2.39
N LYS A 33 9.07 -6.97 -1.98
CA LYS A 33 9.74 -7.97 -2.83
C LYS A 33 8.77 -9.02 -3.38
N ASN A 34 7.71 -9.36 -2.63
CA ASN A 34 6.76 -10.38 -3.05
C ASN A 34 5.95 -9.95 -4.27
N TYR A 35 5.77 -8.64 -4.46
CA TYR A 35 5.09 -8.07 -5.61
C TYR A 35 6.06 -7.76 -6.75
N LEU A 36 7.25 -7.24 -6.43
CA LEU A 36 8.32 -7.02 -7.41
C LEU A 36 8.84 -8.32 -8.03
N GLY A 37 8.71 -9.45 -7.34
CA GLY A 37 9.09 -10.76 -7.87
C GLY A 37 8.19 -11.26 -8.99
N VAL A 38 6.95 -10.77 -9.10
CA VAL A 38 5.99 -11.18 -10.14
C VAL A 38 6.45 -10.77 -11.54
N PRO A 39 6.79 -9.51 -11.83
CA PRO A 39 7.30 -9.15 -13.15
C PRO A 39 8.62 -9.86 -13.50
N LEU A 40 9.47 -10.15 -12.50
CA LEU A 40 10.68 -10.94 -12.69
C LEU A 40 10.34 -12.39 -13.09
N ALA A 41 9.45 -13.05 -12.35
CA ALA A 41 9.03 -14.41 -12.65
C ALA A 41 8.31 -14.53 -14.01
N LEU A 42 7.58 -13.49 -14.44
CA LEU A 42 6.97 -13.44 -15.78
C LEU A 42 8.00 -13.27 -16.90
N ALA A 43 9.12 -12.60 -16.63
CA ALA A 43 10.22 -12.43 -17.59
C ALA A 43 11.20 -13.62 -17.58
N HIS A 44 11.04 -14.54 -16.64
CA HIS A 44 11.85 -15.76 -16.55
C HIS A 44 11.39 -16.80 -17.59
N PRO A 45 12.29 -17.61 -18.18
CA PRO A 45 11.92 -18.63 -19.15
C PRO A 45 11.13 -19.82 -18.57
N GLU A 46 11.22 -20.04 -17.26
CA GLU A 46 10.45 -21.08 -16.57
C GLU A 46 9.03 -20.63 -16.22
N GLU A 47 8.19 -21.59 -15.79
CA GLU A 47 6.81 -21.32 -15.39
C GLU A 47 6.75 -20.35 -14.19
N THR A 48 5.92 -19.31 -14.32
CA THR A 48 5.89 -18.18 -13.38
C THR A 48 5.55 -18.60 -11.95
N ASP A 49 4.55 -19.46 -11.74
CA ASP A 49 4.15 -19.88 -10.40
C ASP A 49 5.20 -20.76 -9.72
N ALA A 50 5.90 -21.60 -10.49
CA ALA A 50 7.06 -22.37 -10.02
C ALA A 50 8.18 -21.43 -9.53
N VAL A 51 8.57 -20.45 -10.36
CA VAL A 51 9.60 -19.47 -10.02
C VAL A 51 9.21 -18.65 -8.78
N LEU A 52 7.97 -18.18 -8.71
CA LEU A 52 7.47 -17.43 -7.56
C LEU A 52 7.53 -18.27 -6.28
N THR A 53 7.03 -19.49 -6.33
CA THR A 53 6.95 -20.39 -5.16
C THR A 53 8.34 -20.70 -4.61
N GLU A 54 9.30 -20.98 -5.51
CA GLU A 54 10.65 -21.37 -5.14
C GLU A 54 11.48 -20.18 -4.64
N ARG A 55 11.48 -19.07 -5.41
CA ARG A 55 12.45 -17.98 -5.26
C ARG A 55 11.92 -16.77 -4.51
N VAL A 56 10.59 -16.59 -4.42
CA VAL A 56 9.99 -15.36 -3.88
C VAL A 56 9.07 -15.64 -2.68
N VAL A 57 7.92 -16.27 -2.92
CA VAL A 57 6.87 -16.52 -1.91
C VAL A 57 5.91 -17.62 -2.36
N GLY A 58 5.50 -18.49 -1.44
CA GLY A 58 4.55 -19.58 -1.74
C GLY A 58 3.10 -19.13 -1.91
N ALA A 59 2.74 -17.92 -1.47
CA ALA A 59 1.41 -17.34 -1.66
C ALA A 59 1.32 -16.63 -3.03
N THR A 60 1.48 -17.39 -4.11
CA THR A 60 1.60 -16.85 -5.48
C THR A 60 0.36 -16.09 -5.92
N ALA A 61 -0.83 -16.56 -5.55
CA ALA A 61 -2.09 -15.88 -5.87
C ALA A 61 -2.19 -14.48 -5.24
N ASP A 62 -1.77 -14.33 -3.98
CA ASP A 62 -1.71 -13.01 -3.31
C ASP A 62 -0.64 -12.11 -3.92
N ALA A 63 0.50 -12.67 -4.31
CA ALA A 63 1.56 -11.95 -4.99
C ALA A 63 1.07 -11.39 -6.33
N ARG A 64 0.43 -12.23 -7.17
CA ARG A 64 -0.11 -11.81 -8.48
C ARG A 64 -1.21 -10.76 -8.33
N ARG A 65 -2.17 -10.95 -7.41
CA ARG A 65 -3.21 -9.94 -7.13
C ARG A 65 -2.62 -8.61 -6.71
N GLY A 66 -1.66 -8.60 -5.79
CA GLY A 66 -1.03 -7.35 -5.35
C GLY A 66 -0.14 -6.71 -6.41
N ALA A 67 0.51 -7.50 -7.27
CA ALA A 67 1.26 -6.98 -8.41
C ALA A 67 0.34 -6.34 -9.46
N ALA A 68 -0.81 -6.94 -9.73
CA ALA A 68 -1.83 -6.35 -10.61
C ALA A 68 -2.39 -5.06 -10.01
N PHE A 69 -2.68 -5.06 -8.71
CA PHE A 69 -3.12 -3.89 -7.97
C PHE A 69 -2.11 -2.73 -8.00
N LEU A 70 -0.81 -3.04 -7.95
CA LEU A 70 0.29 -2.08 -8.08
C LEU A 70 0.59 -1.68 -9.52
N ASP A 71 -0.24 -2.07 -10.49
CA ASP A 71 -0.05 -1.83 -11.91
C ASP A 71 1.32 -2.33 -12.41
N LEU A 72 1.82 -3.46 -11.89
CA LEU A 72 3.03 -4.12 -12.37
C LEU A 72 2.72 -5.14 -13.48
N VAL A 73 1.52 -5.70 -13.44
CA VAL A 73 1.06 -6.71 -14.38
C VAL A 73 -0.41 -6.48 -14.71
N GLU A 74 -0.81 -6.90 -15.91
CA GLU A 74 -2.20 -6.86 -16.35
C GLU A 74 -2.66 -8.28 -16.64
N GLU A 75 -3.78 -8.70 -16.01
CA GLU A 75 -4.45 -9.95 -16.37
C GLU A 75 -5.35 -9.73 -17.58
N ARG A 76 -5.05 -10.44 -18.67
CA ARG A 76 -5.87 -10.52 -19.88
C ARG A 76 -6.56 -11.89 -19.92
N PRO A 77 -7.63 -12.07 -20.72
CA PRO A 77 -8.40 -13.31 -20.75
C PRO A 77 -7.57 -14.58 -21.01
N ASP A 78 -6.45 -14.46 -21.72
CA ASP A 78 -5.60 -15.58 -22.16
C ASP A 78 -4.21 -15.60 -21.51
N ARG A 79 -3.78 -14.51 -20.86
CA ARG A 79 -2.42 -14.37 -20.34
C ARG A 79 -2.27 -13.24 -19.34
N THR A 80 -1.19 -13.27 -18.58
CA THR A 80 -0.70 -12.11 -17.83
C THR A 80 0.42 -11.44 -18.60
N VAL A 81 0.41 -10.11 -18.68
CA VAL A 81 1.47 -9.34 -19.32
C VAL A 81 2.05 -8.31 -18.35
N LEU A 82 3.27 -7.88 -18.62
CA LEU A 82 3.86 -6.74 -17.93
C LEU A 82 3.15 -5.46 -18.38
N THR A 83 2.92 -4.57 -17.42
CA THR A 83 2.60 -3.16 -17.70
C THR A 83 3.91 -2.40 -17.97
N PRO A 84 3.84 -1.13 -18.43
CA PRO A 84 5.05 -0.31 -18.53
C PRO A 84 5.84 -0.21 -17.22
N LEU A 85 5.15 -0.14 -16.07
CA LEU A 85 5.80 -0.11 -14.76
C LEU A 85 6.44 -1.46 -14.40
N GLY A 86 5.78 -2.58 -14.73
CA GLY A 86 6.37 -3.91 -14.59
C GLY A 86 7.61 -4.13 -15.44
N GLU A 87 7.61 -3.63 -16.68
CA GLU A 87 8.79 -3.64 -17.53
C GLU A 87 9.96 -2.84 -16.95
N GLU A 88 9.71 -1.70 -16.28
CA GLU A 88 10.77 -0.97 -15.57
C GLU A 88 11.40 -1.80 -14.46
N VAL A 89 10.62 -2.64 -13.76
CA VAL A 89 11.17 -3.57 -12.75
C VAL A 89 12.13 -4.57 -13.39
N VAL A 90 11.75 -5.13 -14.55
CA VAL A 90 12.60 -6.08 -15.29
C VAL A 90 13.85 -5.37 -15.83
N ARG A 91 13.70 -4.19 -16.44
CA ARG A 91 14.84 -3.42 -16.97
C ARG A 91 15.82 -3.01 -15.87
N PHE A 92 15.30 -2.62 -14.70
CA PHE A 92 16.12 -2.37 -13.51
C PHE A 92 16.90 -3.62 -13.08
N ALA A 93 16.24 -4.79 -13.03
CA ALA A 93 16.90 -6.05 -12.66
C ALA A 93 18.00 -6.44 -13.66
N LEU A 94 17.75 -6.29 -14.96
CA LEU A 94 18.72 -6.58 -16.01
C LEU A 94 19.95 -5.65 -15.93
N ASP A 95 19.74 -4.35 -15.73
CA ASP A 95 20.83 -3.38 -15.58
C ASP A 95 21.66 -3.65 -14.32
N ARG A 96 20.98 -3.97 -13.21
CA ARG A 96 21.62 -4.05 -11.88
C ARG A 96 22.22 -5.42 -11.55
N CYS A 97 21.61 -6.50 -12.03
CA CYS A 97 21.99 -7.87 -11.71
C CYS A 97 22.48 -8.65 -12.94
N GLY A 98 22.38 -8.08 -14.15
CA GLY A 98 22.80 -8.70 -15.41
C GLY A 98 21.81 -9.74 -15.97
N SER A 99 20.97 -10.33 -15.12
CA SER A 99 19.89 -11.23 -15.53
C SER A 99 18.72 -11.18 -14.53
N VAL A 100 17.56 -11.65 -14.98
CA VAL A 100 16.38 -11.82 -14.12
C VAL A 100 16.62 -12.91 -13.06
N ASP A 101 17.31 -13.99 -13.42
CA ASP A 101 17.64 -15.09 -12.51
C ASP A 101 18.55 -14.64 -11.35
N ALA A 102 19.59 -13.85 -11.65
CA ALA A 102 20.45 -13.26 -10.63
C ALA A 102 19.69 -12.28 -9.71
N ALA A 103 18.71 -11.55 -10.23
CA ALA A 103 17.85 -10.71 -9.39
C ALA A 103 16.94 -11.56 -8.47
N LEU A 104 16.44 -12.69 -8.95
CA LEU A 104 15.65 -13.63 -8.15
C LEU A 104 16.50 -14.33 -7.07
N GLU A 105 17.79 -14.56 -7.33
CA GLU A 105 18.78 -14.98 -6.32
C GLU A 105 18.89 -13.96 -5.17
N GLU A 106 19.04 -12.66 -5.46
CA GLU A 106 19.04 -11.62 -4.43
C GLU A 106 17.74 -11.63 -3.59
N PHE A 107 16.59 -11.91 -4.23
CA PHE A 107 15.30 -11.93 -3.54
C PHE A 107 15.19 -13.07 -2.53
N ASP A 108 15.76 -14.24 -2.85
CA ASP A 108 15.80 -15.40 -1.97
C ASP A 108 16.71 -15.14 -0.76
N ASP A 109 17.84 -14.46 -0.95
CA ASP A 109 18.75 -14.05 0.15
C ASP A 109 18.06 -13.17 1.20
N TRP A 110 17.04 -12.40 0.80
CA TRP A 110 16.27 -11.57 1.72
C TRP A 110 15.11 -12.31 2.39
N ARG A 111 14.93 -13.61 2.11
CA ARG A 111 13.85 -14.40 2.71
C ARG A 111 14.02 -14.45 4.23
N ARG A 112 12.91 -14.26 4.94
CA ARG A 112 12.85 -14.16 6.42
C ARG A 112 13.59 -12.97 7.04
N SER A 113 14.17 -12.07 6.24
CA SER A 113 14.75 -10.84 6.78
C SER A 113 13.67 -9.98 7.45
N ARG A 114 13.99 -9.47 8.63
CA ARG A 114 13.16 -8.51 9.37
C ARG A 114 13.60 -7.06 9.15
N LYS A 115 14.71 -6.84 8.42
CA LYS A 115 15.21 -5.51 8.14
C LYS A 115 14.22 -4.76 7.24
N ARG A 116 14.12 -3.44 7.42
CA ARG A 116 13.36 -2.59 6.49
C ARG A 116 13.95 -2.73 5.09
N PHE A 117 13.10 -2.83 4.08
CA PHE A 117 13.55 -3.22 2.75
C PHE A 117 14.46 -2.17 2.11
N CYS A 118 14.09 -0.89 2.18
CA CYS A 118 14.94 0.20 1.70
C CYS A 118 16.26 0.38 2.47
N ASP A 119 16.41 -0.20 3.66
CA ASP A 119 17.70 -0.21 4.38
C ASP A 119 18.52 -1.48 4.02
N LEU A 120 17.84 -2.58 3.66
CA LEU A 120 18.45 -3.86 3.25
C LEU A 120 18.97 -3.81 1.81
N ALA A 121 18.17 -3.25 0.90
CA ALA A 121 18.42 -3.17 -0.53
C ALA A 121 18.07 -1.75 -1.02
N PRO A 122 18.95 -0.75 -0.84
CA PRO A 122 18.61 0.66 -1.04
C PRO A 122 18.07 1.00 -2.44
N GLU A 123 18.66 0.42 -3.49
CA GLU A 123 18.25 0.69 -4.88
C GLU A 123 16.88 0.08 -5.18
N TRP A 124 16.65 -1.17 -4.79
CA TRP A 124 15.33 -1.82 -4.80
C TRP A 124 14.31 -1.07 -3.93
N GLY A 125 14.76 -0.47 -2.83
CA GLY A 125 13.96 0.39 -1.97
C GLY A 125 13.47 1.66 -2.67
N GLN A 126 14.31 2.27 -3.51
CA GLN A 126 13.92 3.43 -4.31
C GLN A 126 12.89 3.04 -5.38
N LEU A 127 13.08 1.91 -6.07
CA LEU A 127 12.10 1.39 -7.01
C LEU A 127 10.77 1.08 -6.31
N THR A 128 10.82 0.40 -5.16
CA THR A 128 9.66 0.14 -4.31
C THR A 128 8.94 1.42 -3.95
N ARG A 129 9.67 2.47 -3.55
CA ARG A 129 9.06 3.76 -3.21
C ARG A 129 8.31 4.35 -4.40
N ARG A 130 8.84 4.27 -5.63
CA ARG A 130 8.12 4.73 -6.83
C ARG A 130 6.86 3.93 -7.10
N VAL A 131 6.93 2.61 -6.98
CA VAL A 131 5.78 1.71 -7.17
C VAL A 131 4.68 1.98 -6.14
N VAL A 132 5.03 2.02 -4.86
CA VAL A 132 4.07 2.29 -3.78
C VAL A 132 3.52 3.71 -3.87
N TRP A 133 4.33 4.70 -4.28
CA TRP A 133 3.88 6.07 -4.52
C TRP A 133 2.91 6.20 -5.69
N ALA A 134 2.98 5.30 -6.69
CA ALA A 134 2.05 5.34 -7.82
C ALA A 134 0.60 5.07 -7.39
N TYR A 135 0.41 4.36 -6.29
CA TYR A 135 -0.90 4.07 -5.71
C TYR A 135 -1.56 5.34 -5.12
N PRO A 136 -2.73 5.77 -5.62
CA PRO A 136 -3.33 7.05 -5.21
C PRO A 136 -3.57 7.21 -3.71
N ALA A 137 -4.00 6.14 -3.01
CA ALA A 137 -4.24 6.23 -1.57
C ALA A 137 -2.94 6.51 -0.79
N THR A 138 -1.79 6.03 -1.26
CA THR A 138 -0.50 6.36 -0.64
C THR A 138 -0.17 7.83 -0.78
N LYS A 139 -0.45 8.46 -1.94
CA LYS A 139 -0.19 9.89 -2.13
C LYS A 139 -1.01 10.73 -1.17
N LEU A 140 -2.33 10.49 -1.12
CA LEU A 140 -3.23 11.18 -0.19
C LEU A 140 -2.78 11.00 1.26
N LEU A 141 -2.49 9.77 1.68
CA LEU A 141 -1.98 9.51 3.04
C LEU A 141 -0.74 10.32 3.37
N VAL A 142 0.23 10.39 2.45
CA VAL A 142 1.48 11.11 2.71
C VAL A 142 1.27 12.62 2.71
N GLU A 143 0.41 13.13 1.81
CA GLU A 143 0.04 14.55 1.78
C GLU A 143 -0.65 14.95 3.10
N GLU A 144 -1.62 14.19 3.57
CA GLU A 144 -2.33 14.49 4.82
C GLU A 144 -1.44 14.32 6.06
N LEU A 145 -0.59 13.29 6.11
CA LEU A 145 0.40 13.16 7.18
C LEU A 145 1.42 14.29 7.20
N GLN A 146 1.75 14.85 6.03
CA GLN A 146 2.60 16.03 5.92
C GLN A 146 1.87 17.27 6.43
N THR A 147 0.60 17.46 6.08
CA THR A 147 -0.23 18.54 6.64
C THR A 147 -0.35 18.44 8.15
N MET A 148 -0.65 17.26 8.70
CA MET A 148 -0.68 17.02 10.14
C MET A 148 0.65 17.37 10.82
N HIS A 149 1.77 17.01 10.19
CA HIS A 149 3.10 17.37 10.68
C HIS A 149 3.33 18.88 10.69
N ASP A 150 2.93 19.58 9.63
CA ASP A 150 3.05 21.03 9.51
C ASP A 150 2.16 21.78 10.53
N ASP A 151 1.03 21.17 10.91
CA ASP A 151 0.14 21.64 11.98
C ASP A 151 0.59 21.20 13.39
N GLY A 152 1.77 20.57 13.51
CA GLY A 152 2.40 20.22 14.78
C GLY A 152 2.05 18.83 15.34
N ILE A 153 1.24 18.04 14.62
CA ILE A 153 0.93 16.65 14.96
C ILE A 153 1.97 15.75 14.27
N THR A 154 3.17 15.69 14.84
CA THR A 154 4.33 15.05 14.21
C THR A 154 4.35 13.51 14.29
N ASP A 155 3.59 12.94 15.22
CA ASP A 155 3.46 11.49 15.40
C ASP A 155 2.00 11.09 15.68
N PRO A 156 1.13 11.14 14.66
CA PRO A 156 -0.28 10.82 14.84
C PRO A 156 -0.47 9.32 15.09
N SER A 157 -1.35 8.99 16.04
CA SER A 157 -1.88 7.64 16.18
C SER A 157 -2.84 7.30 15.04
N LEU A 158 -3.16 6.02 14.87
CA LEU A 158 -4.17 5.58 13.90
C LEU A 158 -5.52 6.26 14.14
N VAL A 159 -5.95 6.42 15.40
CA VAL A 159 -7.19 7.13 15.73
C VAL A 159 -7.15 8.57 15.24
N GLN A 160 -6.07 9.30 15.54
CA GLN A 160 -5.91 10.70 15.12
C GLN A 160 -5.87 10.85 13.60
N LEU A 161 -5.19 9.93 12.91
CA LEU A 161 -5.15 9.93 11.45
C LEU A 161 -6.54 9.69 10.85
N VAL A 162 -7.30 8.73 11.38
CA VAL A 162 -8.64 8.40 10.86
C VAL A 162 -9.64 9.51 11.14
N GLU A 163 -9.59 10.12 12.34
CA GLU A 163 -10.40 11.29 12.65
C GLU A 163 -10.08 12.46 11.71
N TRP A 164 -8.79 12.75 11.50
CA TRP A 164 -8.33 13.78 10.57
C TRP A 164 -8.83 13.53 9.15
N LEU A 165 -8.58 12.34 8.62
CA LEU A 165 -8.96 11.98 7.26
C LEU A 165 -10.47 11.94 7.08
N HIS A 166 -11.27 11.60 8.09
CA HIS A 166 -12.72 11.58 7.94
C HIS A 166 -13.30 12.98 7.76
N VAL A 167 -12.74 13.99 8.45
CA VAL A 167 -13.15 15.38 8.28
C VAL A 167 -12.88 15.87 6.85
N HIS A 168 -11.75 15.46 6.25
CA HIS A 168 -11.28 15.99 4.97
C HIS A 168 -11.70 15.12 3.77
N HIS A 169 -11.79 13.80 3.99
CA HIS A 169 -11.98 12.76 2.99
C HIS A 169 -12.84 11.60 3.55
N PRO A 170 -14.11 11.83 3.93
CA PRO A 170 -14.93 10.86 4.67
C PRO A 170 -15.11 9.52 3.95
N THR A 171 -15.49 9.54 2.67
CA THR A 171 -15.67 8.31 1.88
C THR A 171 -14.39 7.50 1.77
N PHE A 172 -13.26 8.16 1.54
CA PHE A 172 -11.96 7.50 1.48
C PHE A 172 -11.59 6.82 2.78
N THR A 173 -11.79 7.53 3.89
CA THR A 173 -11.44 7.05 5.21
C THR A 173 -12.23 5.80 5.55
N VAL A 174 -13.54 5.82 5.30
CA VAL A 174 -14.41 4.66 5.54
C VAL A 174 -13.99 3.47 4.68
N GLU A 175 -13.80 3.64 3.38
CA GLU A 175 -13.46 2.53 2.48
C GLU A 175 -12.03 1.99 2.69
N LEU A 176 -11.08 2.85 3.04
CA LEU A 176 -9.69 2.45 3.23
C LEU A 176 -9.46 1.86 4.62
N PHE A 177 -9.89 2.53 5.69
CA PHE A 177 -9.49 2.16 7.05
C PHE A 177 -10.48 1.26 7.78
N LEU A 178 -11.77 1.32 7.46
CA LEU A 178 -12.79 0.61 8.21
C LEU A 178 -13.13 -0.71 7.53
N ARG A 179 -13.39 -1.73 8.33
CA ARG A 179 -13.82 -3.02 7.81
C ARG A 179 -15.18 -2.84 7.12
N GLY A 180 -15.28 -3.31 5.87
CA GLY A 180 -16.47 -3.14 5.02
C GLY A 180 -17.72 -3.93 5.43
N THR A 181 -17.85 -4.39 6.69
CA THR A 181 -19.07 -5.08 7.15
C THR A 181 -20.11 -4.09 7.68
N ASP A 182 -21.40 -4.33 7.40
CA ASP A 182 -22.51 -3.50 7.89
C ASP A 182 -22.54 -3.38 9.42
N ALA A 183 -22.05 -4.39 10.13
CA ALA A 183 -21.95 -4.38 11.58
C ALA A 183 -20.90 -3.36 12.06
N VAL A 184 -19.75 -3.28 11.39
CA VAL A 184 -18.73 -2.29 11.72
C VAL A 184 -19.19 -0.89 11.32
N ARG A 185 -19.72 -0.71 10.10
CA ARG A 185 -20.22 0.59 9.63
C ARG A 185 -21.24 1.22 10.59
N ARG A 186 -22.24 0.45 11.04
CA ARG A 186 -23.25 0.94 12.01
C ARG A 186 -22.73 1.18 13.42
N ARG A 187 -21.57 0.60 13.76
CA ARG A 187 -20.93 0.80 15.06
C ARG A 187 -20.11 2.07 15.07
N VAL A 188 -19.31 2.29 14.02
CA VAL A 188 -18.34 3.38 13.92
C VAL A 188 -18.92 4.66 13.31
N LEU A 189 -20.05 4.60 12.63
CA LEU A 189 -20.74 5.76 12.07
C LEU A 189 -22.12 5.90 12.71
N ASP A 190 -22.51 7.14 13.04
CA ASP A 190 -23.86 7.45 13.48
C ASP A 190 -24.85 7.59 12.31
N ALA A 191 -26.08 8.01 12.62
CA ALA A 191 -27.13 8.16 11.62
C ALA A 191 -26.85 9.26 10.57
N ASP A 192 -26.01 10.24 10.92
CA ASP A 192 -25.63 11.35 10.06
C ASP A 192 -24.33 11.04 9.29
N GLY A 193 -23.67 9.91 9.59
CA GLY A 193 -22.42 9.48 8.97
C GLY A 193 -21.18 10.04 9.66
N GLU A 194 -21.33 10.57 10.87
CA GLU A 194 -20.23 11.08 11.69
C GLU A 194 -19.52 9.94 12.43
N LEU A 195 -18.21 10.09 12.61
CA LEU A 195 -17.39 9.08 13.28
C LEU A 195 -17.67 9.03 14.79
N GLN A 196 -17.96 7.84 15.28
CA GLN A 196 -17.95 7.51 16.69
C GLN A 196 -16.52 7.22 17.15
N VAL A 197 -15.75 8.27 17.45
CA VAL A 197 -14.30 8.19 17.76
C VAL A 197 -13.98 7.16 18.86
N ALA A 198 -14.83 7.03 19.87
CA ALA A 198 -14.65 6.05 20.95
C ALA A 198 -14.58 4.59 20.45
N GLU A 199 -15.25 4.27 19.33
CA GLU A 199 -15.24 2.93 18.74
C GLU A 199 -13.93 2.63 18.00
N LEU A 200 -13.15 3.65 17.63
CA LEU A 200 -11.86 3.51 16.98
C LEU A 200 -10.76 2.98 17.92
N ALA A 201 -10.99 2.92 19.22
CA ALA A 201 -10.09 2.26 20.17
C ALA A 201 -10.05 0.73 19.97
N ASP A 202 -11.04 0.14 19.31
CA ASP A 202 -11.08 -1.30 19.04
C ASP A 202 -10.42 -1.63 17.69
N GLY A 203 -9.25 -2.26 17.73
CA GLY A 203 -8.52 -2.73 16.55
C GLY A 203 -9.33 -3.59 15.57
N ALA A 204 -10.41 -4.25 16.03
CA ALA A 204 -11.25 -5.10 15.19
C ALA A 204 -12.12 -4.32 14.19
N VAL A 205 -12.33 -3.01 14.39
CA VAL A 205 -13.10 -2.19 13.44
C VAL A 205 -12.30 -1.86 12.18
N PHE A 206 -10.98 -1.98 12.22
CA PHE A 206 -10.12 -1.63 11.10
C PHE A 206 -10.02 -2.73 10.05
N HIS A 207 -9.80 -2.27 8.81
CA HIS A 207 -9.50 -3.07 7.65
C HIS A 207 -8.04 -3.53 7.72
N SER A 208 -7.82 -4.84 7.98
CA SER A 208 -6.47 -5.40 8.14
C SER A 208 -5.52 -5.05 6.99
N PRO A 209 -5.91 -5.18 5.70
CA PRO A 209 -5.02 -4.84 4.58
C PRO A 209 -4.44 -3.44 4.64
N THR A 210 -5.13 -2.49 5.28
CA THR A 210 -4.66 -1.12 5.40
C THR A 210 -3.70 -0.96 6.57
N VAL A 211 -4.14 -1.30 7.78
CA VAL A 211 -3.38 -1.06 9.02
C VAL A 211 -2.18 -1.99 9.17
N PHE A 212 -2.21 -3.14 8.49
CA PHE A 212 -1.12 -4.10 8.50
C PHE A 212 -0.35 -4.10 7.18
N GLN A 213 -0.95 -4.55 6.08
CA GLN A 213 -0.22 -4.77 4.83
C GLN A 213 0.23 -3.47 4.14
N LEU A 214 -0.66 -2.51 3.90
CA LEU A 214 -0.31 -1.21 3.29
C LEU A 214 0.69 -0.46 4.17
N LYS A 215 0.45 -0.39 5.48
CA LYS A 215 1.41 0.23 6.42
C LYS A 215 2.77 -0.45 6.38
N ALA A 216 2.83 -1.79 6.30
CA ALA A 216 4.09 -2.50 6.12
C ALA A 216 4.77 -2.16 4.79
N MET A 217 4.03 -2.05 3.69
CA MET A 217 4.54 -1.61 2.39
C MET A 217 5.15 -0.21 2.47
N CYS A 218 4.44 0.74 3.08
CA CYS A 218 4.93 2.11 3.30
C CYS A 218 6.18 2.14 4.19
N TYR A 219 6.25 1.31 5.24
CA TYR A 219 7.44 1.15 6.07
C TYR A 219 8.64 0.63 5.26
N HIS A 220 8.44 -0.44 4.49
CA HIS A 220 9.51 -1.05 3.68
C HIS A 220 9.98 -0.10 2.56
N ALA A 221 9.08 0.73 2.02
CA ALA A 221 9.37 1.80 1.06
C ALA A 221 10.02 3.06 1.67
N GLY A 222 10.18 3.11 3.01
CA GLY A 222 10.75 4.25 3.72
C GLY A 222 9.86 5.49 3.74
N ILE A 223 8.55 5.33 3.58
CA ILE A 223 7.55 6.39 3.73
C ILE A 223 7.23 6.59 5.20
N LEU A 224 6.83 5.52 5.90
CA LEU A 224 6.49 5.54 7.32
C LEU A 224 7.66 5.08 8.19
N ALA A 225 7.75 5.62 9.41
CA ALA A 225 8.79 5.24 10.35
C ALA A 225 8.53 3.88 11.03
N GLU A 226 7.26 3.51 11.20
CA GLU A 226 6.87 2.28 11.91
C GLU A 226 6.13 1.30 11.00
N ARG A 227 6.32 0.01 11.28
CA ARG A 227 5.70 -1.08 10.54
C ARG A 227 4.30 -1.34 11.10
N GLY A 228 3.37 -1.74 10.23
CA GLY A 228 2.03 -2.13 10.67
C GLY A 228 2.01 -3.35 11.58
N ALA A 229 0.97 -3.41 12.40
CA ALA A 229 0.66 -4.52 13.30
C ALA A 229 -0.60 -5.26 12.83
N GLU A 230 -0.67 -6.57 13.09
CA GLU A 230 -1.89 -7.33 12.84
C GLU A 230 -3.05 -6.82 13.71
N PRO A 231 -4.30 -6.82 13.23
CA PRO A 231 -5.44 -6.24 13.97
C PRO A 231 -5.60 -6.75 15.41
N HIS A 232 -5.30 -8.03 15.66
CA HIS A 232 -5.42 -8.61 17.01
C HIS A 232 -4.30 -8.16 17.98
N ARG A 233 -3.30 -7.44 17.49
CA ARG A 233 -2.20 -6.82 18.26
C ARG A 233 -2.16 -5.30 18.07
N LEU A 234 -3.10 -4.77 17.30
CA LEU A 234 -3.19 -3.35 17.02
C LEU A 234 -3.72 -2.65 18.27
N ASP A 235 -2.96 -1.68 18.75
CA ASP A 235 -3.41 -0.68 19.73
C ASP A 235 -3.62 0.62 18.96
N PRO A 236 -4.85 0.93 18.50
CA PRO A 236 -5.09 2.06 17.60
C PRO A 236 -4.66 3.41 18.18
N GLU A 237 -4.72 3.56 19.50
CA GLU A 237 -4.35 4.79 20.20
C GLU A 237 -2.83 5.00 20.24
N ARG A 238 -2.04 3.93 20.06
CA ARG A 238 -0.58 3.95 20.10
C ARG A 238 0.09 3.60 18.78
N ASP A 239 -0.67 3.13 17.79
CA ASP A 239 -0.15 2.75 16.48
C ASP A 239 0.29 3.99 15.71
N SER A 240 1.60 4.26 15.66
CA SER A 240 2.19 5.47 15.06
C SER A 240 2.12 5.46 13.54
N TRP A 241 1.64 6.55 12.95
CA TRP A 241 1.62 6.79 11.49
C TRP A 241 2.59 7.89 11.05
N ARG A 242 3.62 8.20 11.84
CA ARG A 242 4.58 9.25 11.46
C ARG A 242 5.32 8.96 10.16
N LEU A 243 5.52 10.02 9.37
CA LEU A 243 6.44 9.99 8.24
C LEU A 243 7.86 9.70 8.73
N ARG A 244 8.62 8.89 7.98
CA ARG A 244 10.04 8.63 8.27
C ARG A 244 10.86 9.90 8.14
N ASN A 245 10.60 10.66 7.08
CA ASN A 245 11.30 11.90 6.74
C ASN A 245 10.25 12.94 6.33
N PRO A 246 9.62 13.65 7.27
CA PRO A 246 8.75 14.77 6.94
C PRO A 246 9.59 15.87 6.27
N VAL A 247 8.98 16.61 5.33
CA VAL A 247 9.63 17.80 4.78
C VAL A 247 9.27 18.96 5.69
N SER A 248 10.26 19.67 6.22
CA SER A 248 9.96 20.94 6.90
C SER A 248 9.51 21.94 5.85
N GLY A 249 8.29 22.46 6.00
CA GLY A 249 7.87 23.65 5.27
C GLY A 249 8.92 24.76 5.45
N ARG A 250 9.33 25.39 4.35
CA ARG A 250 10.06 26.65 4.41
C ARG A 250 9.12 27.79 4.72
#